data_AF-A0A7X1KKB6-F1
#
_entry.id   AF-A0A7X1KKB6-F1
#
_cell.length_a   1.000
_cell.length_b   1.000
_cell.length_c   1.000
_cell.angle_alpha   90.00
_cell.angle_beta   90.00
_cell.angle_gamma   90.00
#
_symmetry.space_group_name_H-M   'P 1'
#
loop_
_entity.id
_entity.type
_entity.pdbx_description
1 polymer ?
#
loop_
_entity_poly.entity_id
_entity_poly.type
_entity_poly.pdbx_seq_one_letter_code
_entity_poly.pdbx_strand_id
1 'polypeptide(L)'
;MKALTQCWFTRMHVLAGRAHREEDGSHTGYCRHCERAIVSWDRSRWFLADGFNVTHLAETVGGRFLFVLDSFEEAVIARYPVPEGADAAALEALRKDLAERHSIDRPGSGLELHDSGAPVRRRTAAAQRVPALSRGGRFSAPA
;
A
#
# COMPACT_ATOMS: atom_id res chain seq x y z
N MET A 1 15.51 25.38 -4.46
CA MET A 1 14.39 24.43 -4.28
C MET A 1 13.26 24.83 -5.22
N LYS A 2 12.88 24.00 -6.19
CA LYS A 2 11.74 24.27 -7.07
C LYS A 2 10.46 23.84 -6.35
N ALA A 3 9.74 24.79 -5.76
CA ALA A 3 8.42 24.54 -5.18
C ALA A 3 7.37 24.43 -6.31
N LEU A 4 6.27 23.71 -6.07
CA LEU A 4 5.10 23.63 -6.95
C LEU A 4 5.34 22.99 -8.35
N THR A 5 6.30 22.08 -8.48
CA THR A 5 6.49 21.35 -9.74
C THR A 5 5.43 20.24 -9.89
N GLN A 6 5.02 19.93 -11.12
CA GLN A 6 3.93 18.99 -11.44
C GLN A 6 3.97 17.68 -10.65
N CYS A 7 5.16 17.11 -10.45
CA CYS A 7 5.36 15.86 -9.71
C CYS A 7 4.91 15.91 -8.24
N TRP A 8 4.89 17.08 -7.60
CA TRP A 8 4.39 17.20 -6.21
C TRP A 8 2.86 17.05 -6.15
N PHE A 9 2.14 17.52 -7.17
CA PHE A 9 0.69 17.42 -7.23
C PHE A 9 0.24 16.03 -7.67
N THR A 10 0.90 15.46 -8.68
CA THR A 10 0.55 14.13 -9.21
C THR A 10 1.14 12.99 -8.37
N ARG A 11 2.13 13.28 -7.52
CA ARG A 11 3.00 12.28 -6.87
C ARG A 11 3.71 11.34 -7.87
N MET A 12 3.81 11.76 -9.13
CA MET A 12 4.43 10.99 -10.21
C MET A 12 5.74 11.65 -10.62
N HIS A 13 6.86 11.00 -10.32
CA HIS A 13 8.17 11.43 -10.78
C HIS A 13 8.49 10.82 -12.15
N VAL A 14 9.16 11.61 -12.98
CA VAL A 14 9.60 11.22 -14.32
C VAL A 14 11.10 11.38 -14.42
N LEU A 15 11.79 10.34 -14.89
CA LEU A 15 13.23 10.35 -15.08
C LEU A 15 13.69 11.37 -16.14
N ALA A 16 14.72 12.13 -15.81
CA ALA A 16 15.50 12.91 -16.76
C ALA A 16 16.66 12.06 -17.28
N GLY A 17 16.66 11.79 -18.59
CA GLY A 17 17.76 11.06 -19.25
C GLY A 17 17.76 9.56 -18.98
N ARG A 18 18.97 8.98 -18.83
CA ARG A 18 19.19 7.55 -18.64
C ARG A 18 19.40 7.24 -17.16
N ALA A 19 18.77 6.16 -16.70
CA ALA A 19 18.93 5.69 -15.34
C ALA A 19 20.28 4.99 -15.16
N HIS A 20 20.88 5.16 -13.97
CA HIS A 20 21.99 4.35 -13.50
C HIS A 20 21.45 3.09 -12.84
N ARG A 21 22.12 1.95 -12.98
CA ARG A 21 21.73 0.70 -12.30
C ARG A 21 22.66 0.49 -11.12
N GLU A 22 22.09 0.36 -9.95
CA GLU A 22 22.79 0.13 -8.69
C GLU A 22 23.02 -1.37 -8.45
N GLU A 23 23.86 -1.69 -7.46
CA GLU A 23 24.21 -3.07 -7.08
C GLU A 23 23.02 -3.87 -6.55
N ASP A 24 22.08 -3.22 -5.86
CA ASP A 24 20.84 -3.81 -5.35
C ASP A 24 19.79 -4.12 -6.45
N GLY A 25 20.13 -3.83 -7.71
CA GLY A 25 19.26 -4.00 -8.87
C GLY A 25 18.30 -2.83 -9.11
N SER A 26 18.29 -1.83 -8.23
CA SER A 26 17.51 -0.60 -8.42
C SER A 26 18.10 0.27 -9.54
N HIS A 27 17.28 1.18 -10.03
CA HIS A 27 17.63 2.17 -11.03
C HIS A 27 17.48 3.56 -10.44
N THR A 28 18.53 4.36 -10.48
CA THR A 28 18.57 5.72 -9.91
C THR A 28 18.72 6.78 -10.99
N GLY A 29 18.32 8.00 -10.67
CA GLY A 29 18.51 9.17 -11.52
C GLY A 29 17.85 10.41 -10.92
N TYR A 30 17.58 11.41 -11.74
CA TYR A 30 16.99 12.67 -11.29
C TYR A 30 15.64 12.92 -11.95
N CYS A 31 14.71 13.52 -11.19
CA CYS A 31 13.39 13.85 -11.72
C CYS A 31 13.45 15.06 -12.67
N ARG A 32 12.84 14.95 -13.85
CA ARG A 32 12.71 16.06 -14.82
C ARG A 32 12.03 17.31 -14.24
N HIS A 33 11.12 17.14 -13.28
CA HIS A 33 10.30 18.24 -12.77
C HIS A 33 10.92 18.92 -11.55
N CYS A 34 11.21 18.14 -10.50
CA CYS A 34 11.73 18.68 -9.23
C CYS A 34 13.25 18.54 -9.08
N GLU A 35 13.93 17.88 -10.01
CA GLU A 35 15.40 17.65 -10.01
C GLU A 35 15.91 16.91 -8.77
N ARG A 36 15.02 16.29 -7.99
CA ARG A 36 15.40 15.41 -6.87
C ARG A 36 15.81 14.04 -7.36
N ALA A 37 16.67 13.39 -6.59
CA ALA A 37 17.05 12.00 -6.81
C ALA A 37 15.82 11.09 -6.70
N ILE A 38 15.71 10.17 -7.64
CA ILE A 38 14.62 9.20 -7.75
C ILE A 38 15.15 7.79 -8.00
N VAL A 39 14.38 6.80 -7.56
CA VAL A 39 14.72 5.38 -7.63
C VAL A 39 13.54 4.57 -8.15
N SER A 40 13.82 3.46 -8.83
CA SER A 40 12.84 2.52 -9.36
C SER A 40 13.42 1.10 -9.42
N TRP A 41 12.61 0.08 -9.12
CA TRP A 41 13.02 -1.34 -9.23
C TRP A 41 12.49 -2.02 -10.49
N ASP A 42 11.41 -1.50 -11.09
CA ASP A 42 10.75 -2.06 -12.28
C ASP A 42 10.79 -1.13 -13.50
N ARG A 43 11.35 0.08 -13.35
CA ARG A 43 11.36 1.18 -14.33
C ARG A 43 9.98 1.69 -14.74
N SER A 44 8.90 1.20 -14.15
CA SER A 44 7.53 1.61 -14.44
C SER A 44 7.11 2.81 -13.59
N ARG A 45 7.55 2.82 -12.32
CA ARG A 45 7.29 3.90 -11.35
C ARG A 45 8.57 4.37 -10.69
N TRP A 46 8.67 5.68 -10.49
CA TRP A 46 9.81 6.36 -9.91
C TRP A 46 9.41 7.03 -8.60
N PHE A 47 10.20 6.79 -7.56
CA PHE A 47 9.97 7.28 -6.21
C PHE A 47 11.13 8.17 -5.79
N LEU A 48 10.93 9.09 -4.84
CA LEU A 48 12.04 9.86 -4.27
C LEU A 48 13.05 8.91 -3.61
N ALA A 49 14.34 9.09 -3.91
CA ALA A 49 15.40 8.24 -3.37
C ALA A 49 15.59 8.41 -1.85
N ASP A 50 15.28 9.60 -1.34
CA ASP A 50 15.26 9.93 0.09
C ASP A 50 13.86 9.76 0.72
N GLY A 51 12.91 9.20 -0.02
CA GLY A 51 11.55 8.95 0.42
C GLY A 51 11.33 7.52 0.91
N PHE A 52 10.32 7.33 1.75
CA PHE A 52 9.87 6.00 2.16
C PHE A 52 9.01 5.37 1.05
N ASN A 53 9.51 4.28 0.44
CA ASN A 53 8.78 3.57 -0.62
C ASN A 53 8.00 2.39 -0.04
N VAL A 54 6.72 2.64 0.29
CA VAL A 54 5.81 1.61 0.83
C VAL A 54 5.57 0.47 -0.16
N THR A 55 5.58 0.75 -1.47
CA THR A 55 5.34 -0.27 -2.50
C THR A 55 6.50 -1.25 -2.58
N HIS A 56 7.73 -0.74 -2.67
CA HIS A 56 8.91 -1.59 -2.66
C HIS A 56 9.09 -2.29 -1.30
N LEU A 57 8.75 -1.64 -0.19
CA LEU A 57 8.72 -2.28 1.12
C LEU A 57 7.72 -3.44 1.16
N ALA A 58 6.52 -3.29 0.58
CA ALA A 58 5.55 -4.37 0.51
C ALA A 58 6.04 -5.56 -0.34
N GLU A 59 6.84 -5.29 -1.38
CA GLU A 59 7.47 -6.31 -2.22
C GLU A 59 8.64 -7.03 -1.51
N THR A 60 9.40 -6.31 -0.66
CA THR A 60 10.61 -6.83 0.00
C THR A 60 10.38 -7.40 1.40
N VAL A 61 9.41 -6.87 2.15
CA VAL A 61 8.96 -7.42 3.45
C VAL A 61 7.89 -8.50 3.21
N GLY A 62 8.01 -9.21 2.08
CA GLY A 62 7.11 -10.29 1.70
C GLY A 62 6.89 -11.25 2.87
N GLY A 63 5.64 -11.61 3.11
CA GLY A 63 5.27 -12.46 4.23
C GLY A 63 3.78 -12.43 4.48
N ARG A 64 3.22 -13.60 4.75
CA ARG A 64 1.85 -13.72 5.22
C ARG A 64 1.84 -13.47 6.72
N PHE A 65 0.85 -12.74 7.21
CA PHE A 65 0.68 -12.43 8.62
C PHE A 65 -0.74 -12.74 9.05
N LEU A 66 -0.88 -13.18 10.30
CA LEU A 66 -2.15 -13.16 11.01
C LEU A 66 -2.15 -11.98 11.98
N PHE A 67 -3.19 -11.16 11.92
CA PHE A 67 -3.40 -10.02 12.79
C PHE A 67 -4.54 -10.31 13.74
N VAL A 68 -4.37 -9.88 14.98
CA VAL A 68 -5.48 -9.76 15.93
C VAL A 68 -5.89 -8.30 15.94
N LEU A 69 -7.12 -8.04 15.51
CA LEU A 69 -7.75 -6.73 15.47
C LEU A 69 -8.70 -6.59 16.65
N ASP A 70 -8.83 -5.40 17.21
CA ASP A 70 -9.95 -5.01 18.05
C ASP A 70 -10.93 -4.21 17.21
N SER A 71 -12.13 -4.75 17.01
CA SER A 71 -13.20 -4.11 16.23
C SER A 71 -13.85 -2.91 16.94
N PHE A 72 -13.76 -2.83 18.26
CA PHE A 72 -14.28 -1.69 19.01
C PHE A 72 -13.35 -0.48 18.92
N GLU A 73 -12.03 -0.74 18.94
CA GLU A 73 -11.01 0.31 18.85
C GLU A 73 -10.48 0.52 17.42
N GLU A 74 -10.94 -0.27 16.45
CA GLU A 74 -10.45 -0.30 15.07
C GLU A 74 -8.92 -0.39 14.98
N ALA A 75 -8.30 -1.17 15.88
CA ALA A 75 -6.86 -1.20 16.09
C ALA A 75 -6.24 -2.60 15.92
N VAL A 76 -4.99 -2.65 15.47
CA VAL A 76 -4.20 -3.90 15.47
C VAL A 76 -3.56 -4.08 16.84
N ILE A 77 -3.92 -5.15 17.54
CA ILE A 77 -3.41 -5.46 18.88
C ILE A 77 -2.18 -6.36 18.82
N ALA A 78 -2.12 -7.27 17.85
CA ALA A 78 -0.98 -8.15 17.64
C ALA A 78 -0.79 -8.56 16.18
N ARG A 79 0.46 -8.85 15.81
CA ARG A 79 0.84 -9.36 14.48
C ARG A 79 1.73 -10.59 14.62
N TYR A 80 1.36 -11.66 13.93
CA TYR A 80 2.07 -12.94 13.92
C TYR A 80 2.54 -13.27 12.50
N PRO A 81 3.86 -13.46 12.29
CA PRO A 81 4.36 -13.92 11.00
C PRO A 81 3.87 -15.36 10.76
N VAL A 82 3.37 -15.62 9.55
CA VAL A 82 3.11 -16.98 9.08
C VAL A 82 4.41 -17.50 8.47
N PRO A 83 4.89 -18.69 8.89
CA PRO A 83 6.10 -19.28 8.32
C PRO A 83 6.01 -19.42 6.80
N GLU A 84 7.14 -19.18 6.12
CA GLU A 84 7.23 -19.44 4.68
C GLU A 84 6.96 -20.92 4.38
N GLY A 85 6.14 -21.20 3.37
CA GLY A 85 5.76 -22.56 2.99
C GLY A 85 4.71 -23.22 3.89
N ALA A 86 4.11 -22.50 4.86
CA ALA A 86 3.01 -23.03 5.66
C ALA A 86 1.84 -23.46 4.76
N ASP A 87 1.42 -24.71 4.91
CA ASP A 87 0.25 -25.24 4.23
C ASP A 87 -1.06 -24.81 4.91
N ALA A 88 -2.19 -25.20 4.34
CA ALA A 88 -3.50 -24.84 4.89
C ALA A 88 -3.70 -25.41 6.30
N ALA A 89 -3.18 -26.61 6.59
CA ALA A 89 -3.33 -27.24 7.90
C ALA A 89 -2.52 -26.52 8.99
N ALA A 90 -1.27 -26.15 8.69
CA ALA A 90 -0.41 -25.37 9.58
C ALA A 90 -1.00 -23.98 9.84
N LEU A 91 -1.60 -23.37 8.81
CA LEU A 91 -2.28 -22.10 8.97
C LEU A 91 -3.51 -22.21 9.88
N GLU A 92 -4.38 -23.19 9.68
CA GLU A 92 -5.57 -23.38 10.52
C GLU A 92 -5.20 -23.75 11.97
N ALA A 93 -4.13 -24.52 12.17
CA ALA A 93 -3.57 -24.79 13.49
C ALA A 93 -3.10 -23.49 14.18
N LEU A 94 -2.40 -22.62 13.45
CA LEU A 94 -1.97 -21.33 13.95
C LEU A 94 -3.17 -20.41 14.26
N ARG A 95 -4.22 -20.39 13.42
CA ARG A 95 -5.44 -19.63 13.72
C ARG A 95 -6.09 -20.10 15.01
N LYS A 96 -6.20 -21.41 15.21
CA LYS A 96 -6.82 -21.98 16.41
C LYS A 96 -6.04 -21.65 17.67
N ASP A 97 -4.72 -21.78 17.63
CA ASP A 97 -3.82 -21.39 18.73
C ASP A 97 -3.97 -19.89 19.07
N LEU A 98 -4.04 -19.02 18.07
CA LEU A 98 -4.24 -17.59 18.28
C LEU A 98 -5.64 -17.27 18.80
N ALA A 99 -6.68 -17.94 18.31
CA ALA A 99 -8.05 -17.76 18.79
C ALA A 99 -8.18 -18.11 20.27
N GLU A 100 -7.54 -19.20 20.70
CA GLU A 100 -7.49 -19.61 22.11
C GLU A 100 -6.68 -18.63 22.96
N ARG A 101 -5.46 -18.30 22.52
CA ARG A 101 -4.55 -17.39 23.25
C ARG A 101 -5.16 -16.02 23.51
N HIS A 102 -5.89 -15.48 22.52
CA HIS A 102 -6.50 -14.15 22.60
C HIS A 102 -7.97 -14.19 23.01
N SER A 103 -8.53 -15.38 23.27
CA SER A 103 -9.96 -15.54 23.60
C SER A 103 -10.88 -14.88 22.56
N ILE A 104 -10.54 -15.01 21.28
CA ILE A 104 -11.26 -14.39 20.15
C ILE A 104 -12.71 -14.88 20.13
N ASP A 105 -12.95 -16.17 20.34
CA ASP A 105 -14.28 -16.79 20.31
C ASP A 105 -15.12 -16.54 21.57
N ARG A 106 -14.61 -15.77 22.53
CA ARG A 106 -15.34 -15.47 23.77
C ARG A 106 -16.55 -14.58 23.46
N PRO A 107 -17.74 -14.88 23.99
CA PRO A 107 -18.90 -14.00 23.87
C PRO A 107 -18.60 -12.60 24.39
N GLY A 108 -18.83 -11.58 23.56
CA GLY A 108 -18.55 -10.17 23.87
C GLY A 108 -17.12 -9.73 23.61
N SER A 109 -16.25 -10.60 23.08
CA SER A 109 -14.96 -10.20 22.55
C SER A 109 -15.15 -9.35 21.29
N GLY A 110 -14.51 -8.19 21.23
CA GLY A 110 -14.39 -7.39 20.02
C GLY A 110 -13.24 -7.85 19.11
N LEU A 111 -12.53 -8.92 19.48
CA LEU A 111 -11.33 -9.32 18.77
C LEU A 111 -11.65 -10.13 17.52
N GLU A 112 -10.90 -9.88 16.45
CA GLU A 112 -11.02 -10.57 15.17
C GLU A 112 -9.66 -11.01 14.65
N LEU A 113 -9.60 -12.15 13.95
CA LEU A 113 -8.38 -12.62 13.30
C LEU A 113 -8.40 -12.30 11.80
N HIS A 114 -7.48 -11.46 11.35
CA HIS A 114 -7.33 -11.09 9.94
C HIS A 114 -6.08 -11.72 9.32
N ASP A 115 -6.16 -12.15 8.07
CA ASP A 115 -5.07 -12.79 7.35
C ASP A 115 -4.65 -11.96 6.13
N SER A 116 -3.37 -11.55 6.07
CA SER A 116 -2.85 -10.74 4.97
C SER A 116 -2.78 -11.48 3.63
N GLY A 117 -2.70 -12.81 3.65
CA GLY A 117 -2.60 -13.66 2.47
C GLY A 117 -3.94 -14.22 1.99
N ALA A 118 -5.03 -13.95 2.72
CA ALA A 118 -6.34 -14.35 2.26
C ALA A 118 -6.69 -13.60 0.96
N PRO A 119 -7.27 -14.27 -0.05
CA PRO A 119 -7.70 -13.60 -1.26
C PRO A 119 -8.68 -12.50 -0.86
N VAL A 120 -8.34 -11.25 -1.15
CA VAL A 120 -9.23 -10.11 -0.93
C VAL A 120 -10.50 -10.42 -1.71
N ARG A 121 -11.57 -10.78 -1.01
CA ARG A 121 -12.91 -10.79 -1.60
C ARG A 121 -13.15 -9.34 -1.99
N ARG A 122 -12.92 -9.00 -3.27
CA ARG A 122 -13.30 -7.71 -3.83
C ARG A 122 -14.77 -7.54 -3.49
N ARG A 123 -15.11 -6.71 -2.49
CA ARG A 123 -16.44 -6.13 -2.40
C ARG A 123 -16.62 -5.47 -3.75
N THR A 124 -17.50 -6.04 -4.57
CA THR A 124 -17.84 -5.48 -5.87
C THR A 124 -18.16 -4.01 -5.66
N ALA A 125 -17.36 -3.14 -6.27
CA ALA A 125 -17.45 -1.69 -6.17
C ALA A 125 -18.70 -1.18 -6.92
N ALA A 126 -19.88 -1.65 -6.53
CA ALA A 126 -21.15 -1.22 -7.11
C ALA A 126 -21.68 0.09 -6.46
N ALA A 127 -20.99 0.64 -5.45
CA ALA A 127 -21.53 1.75 -4.64
C ALA A 127 -20.73 3.07 -4.68
N GLN A 128 -19.74 3.23 -5.56
CA GLN A 128 -19.07 4.53 -5.74
C GLN A 128 -19.05 4.93 -7.22
N ARG A 129 -20.24 5.15 -7.79
CA ARG A 129 -20.36 6.06 -8.93
C ARG A 129 -20.21 7.48 -8.40
N VAL A 130 -19.01 8.04 -8.50
CA VAL A 130 -18.82 9.48 -8.44
C VAL A 130 -19.72 10.09 -9.52
N PRO A 131 -20.65 11.01 -9.20
CA PRO A 131 -21.45 11.66 -10.23
C PRO A 131 -20.50 12.44 -11.14
N ALA A 132 -20.61 12.21 -12.45
CA ALA A 132 -19.89 12.98 -13.44
C ALA A 132 -20.23 14.47 -13.26
N LEU A 133 -19.23 15.28 -12.91
CA LEU A 133 -19.33 16.73 -12.95
C LEU A 133 -19.78 17.12 -14.37
N SER A 134 -21.00 17.64 -14.46
CA SER A 134 -21.57 18.17 -15.69
C SER A 134 -20.66 19.26 -16.24
N ARG A 135 -20.15 19.04 -17.45
CA ARG A 135 -19.54 20.11 -18.26
C ARG A 135 -20.64 21.09 -18.65
N GLY A 136 -20.81 22.16 -17.87
CA GLY A 136 -21.77 23.22 -18.18
C GLY A 136 -21.39 24.52 -17.49
N GLY A 137 -20.66 25.38 -18.19
CA GLY A 137 -20.32 26.72 -17.71
C GLY A 137 -19.57 27.51 -18.76
N ARG A 138 -20.28 28.05 -19.76
CA ARG A 138 -19.75 29.09 -20.64
C ARG A 138 -19.57 30.35 -19.80
N PHE A 139 -18.32 30.75 -19.56
CA PHE A 139 -18.03 32.08 -19.05
C PHE A 139 -18.07 33.07 -20.22
N SER A 140 -19.10 33.91 -20.25
CA SER A 140 -19.10 35.14 -21.04
C SER A 140 -18.34 36.21 -20.24
N ALA A 141 -17.31 36.80 -20.85
CA ALA A 141 -16.60 37.95 -20.30
C ALA A 141 -17.43 39.23 -20.51
N PRO A 142 -17.49 40.17 -19.54
CA PRO A 142 -17.95 41.52 -19.82
C PRO A 142 -16.82 42.37 -20.42
N ALA A 143 -17.21 43.27 -21.31
CA ALA A 143 -16.38 44.29 -21.95
C ALA A 143 -16.03 45.44 -21.00
#